data_AF-A0A538FZU6-F1
#
_entry.id   AF-A0A538FZU6-F1
#
_cell.length_a   1.000
_cell.length_b   1.000
_cell.length_c   1.000
_cell.angle_alpha   90.00
_cell.angle_beta   90.00
_cell.angle_gamma   90.00
#
_symmetry.space_group_name_H-M   'P 1'
#
loop_
_entity.id
_entity.type
_entity.pdbx_description
1 polymer ?
#
loop_
_entity_poly.entity_id
_entity_poly.type
_entity_poly.pdbx_seq_one_letter_code
_entity_poly.pdbx_strand_id
1 'polypeptide(L)'
;MSRRNVLSAVKASTATALRTAAWRSGLCLLGALLPLASSCGDHSSLSQTLRTCVDRWNQGNMVGWGPGPVNVAFRRPNAKEHSSIELGPRRLCIVGIAVGDGTWTCLQSGTSAYWCPPLHEATGPRLPKNATLDRHGVLTLDSPLKGTHPAPPLPWQRYPREDGYIHPWTASGKLRAGLRFKGEQRGRCFLAEETARSAVSCLYPSGGRADACFPRRRPWQRGDLAACSFGPGSRRFTRWVITETSDPQIFVPWNTIGDISLGGYKEEVEAEYGSAGHGFHVIQRYGHNVQGYYRLHGDRVVVTFYGDRVGEIEFATRYYRTKSGFGVGSRIPLGPCHRTMGYACLHLWHGFMWNLRLREEPCQCWVKVGRGPRSLPATVDNFLKPWFFIYVDHRRVSGFSFALKFVD
;
A
#
# COMPACT_ATOMS: atom_id res chain seq x y z
N MET A 1 -19.61 -36.44 -17.69
CA MET A 1 -18.98 -35.88 -16.48
C MET A 1 -18.17 -34.66 -16.87
N SER A 2 -18.67 -33.46 -16.55
CA SER A 2 -18.31 -32.20 -17.20
C SER A 2 -17.17 -31.48 -16.45
N ARG A 3 -16.07 -31.19 -17.16
CA ARG A 3 -14.98 -30.29 -16.75
C ARG A 3 -15.51 -28.85 -16.77
N ARG A 4 -15.71 -28.24 -15.60
CA ARG A 4 -15.97 -26.79 -15.49
C ARG A 4 -14.63 -26.05 -15.37
N ASN A 5 -14.31 -25.32 -16.44
CA ASN A 5 -13.25 -24.31 -16.48
C ASN A 5 -13.51 -23.24 -15.39
N VAL A 6 -12.59 -23.11 -14.44
CA VAL A 6 -12.55 -21.98 -13.50
C VAL A 6 -11.82 -20.84 -14.20
N LEU A 7 -12.58 -20.00 -14.91
CA LEU A 7 -12.10 -18.71 -15.40
C LEU A 7 -11.91 -17.78 -14.21
N SER A 8 -10.68 -17.28 -14.05
CA SER A 8 -10.28 -16.31 -13.02
C SER A 8 -11.17 -15.06 -13.07
N ALA A 9 -11.93 -14.82 -12.00
CA ALA A 9 -12.93 -13.77 -11.86
C ALA A 9 -12.33 -12.41 -11.43
N VAL A 10 -11.14 -12.06 -11.94
CA VAL A 10 -10.55 -10.71 -11.82
C VAL A 10 -11.31 -9.67 -12.66
N LYS A 11 -12.23 -10.13 -13.54
CA LYS A 11 -12.75 -9.40 -14.70
C LYS A 11 -14.03 -8.57 -14.52
N ALA A 12 -14.65 -8.48 -13.34
CA ALA A 12 -16.03 -7.94 -13.26
C ALA A 12 -16.22 -6.64 -12.45
N SER A 13 -15.24 -6.17 -11.66
CA SER A 13 -15.51 -5.10 -10.67
C SER A 13 -15.10 -3.68 -11.07
N THR A 14 -14.51 -3.46 -12.25
CA THR A 14 -14.01 -2.15 -12.70
C THR A 14 -14.76 -1.54 -13.89
N ALA A 15 -15.66 -2.28 -14.55
CA ALA A 15 -16.33 -1.81 -15.77
C ALA A 15 -17.54 -0.88 -15.55
N THR A 16 -18.06 -0.72 -14.32
CA THR A 16 -19.39 -0.09 -14.13
C THR A 16 -19.39 1.43 -14.00
N ALA A 17 -18.25 2.13 -14.10
CA ALA A 17 -18.22 3.60 -14.06
C ALA A 17 -17.40 4.26 -15.17
N LEU A 18 -17.46 3.74 -16.40
CA LEU A 18 -16.99 4.43 -17.60
C LEU A 18 -18.04 4.32 -18.72
N ARG A 19 -19.26 4.80 -18.49
CA ARG A 19 -20.24 5.06 -19.56
C ARG A 19 -20.74 6.50 -19.47
N THR A 20 -20.22 7.35 -20.36
CA THR A 20 -20.77 8.67 -20.66
C THR A 20 -21.87 8.51 -21.71
N ALA A 21 -23.07 8.97 -21.39
CA ALA A 21 -24.20 9.07 -22.31
C ALA A 21 -23.83 9.91 -23.53
N ALA A 22 -24.02 9.36 -24.73
CA ALA A 22 -23.94 10.10 -25.98
C ALA A 22 -25.35 10.58 -26.33
N TRP A 23 -25.57 11.89 -26.31
CA TRP A 23 -26.70 12.53 -26.98
C TRP A 23 -26.20 13.17 -28.26
N ARG A 24 -26.83 12.77 -29.37
CA ARG A 24 -26.64 13.29 -30.73
C ARG A 24 -27.44 14.58 -30.90
N SER A 25 -26.81 15.61 -31.42
CA SER A 25 -27.37 16.72 -32.22
C SER A 25 -26.14 17.39 -32.83
N GLY A 26 -25.88 17.41 -34.14
CA GLY A 26 -26.67 18.04 -35.19
C GLY A 26 -25.75 19.08 -35.84
N LEU A 27 -25.60 19.00 -37.17
CA LEU A 27 -24.67 19.75 -38.03
C LEU A 27 -24.57 21.27 -37.76
N CYS A 28 -23.40 21.85 -38.02
CA CYS A 28 -23.26 22.98 -38.96
C CYS A 28 -21.79 23.15 -39.41
N LEU A 29 -21.59 23.07 -40.73
CA LEU A 29 -20.41 23.53 -41.47
C LEU A 29 -20.44 25.05 -41.58
N LEU A 30 -19.28 25.72 -41.48
CA LEU A 30 -18.89 26.89 -42.30
C LEU A 30 -17.41 27.21 -42.02
N GLY A 31 -16.66 27.46 -43.10
CA GLY A 31 -15.20 27.63 -43.09
C GLY A 31 -14.75 29.08 -42.90
N ALA A 32 -13.44 29.23 -42.67
CA ALA A 32 -12.64 30.39 -43.05
C ALA A 32 -11.14 30.10 -42.85
N LEU A 33 -10.32 30.75 -43.66
CA LEU A 33 -8.88 30.60 -43.82
C LEU A 33 -8.05 31.18 -42.64
N LEU A 34 -6.95 30.45 -42.30
CA LEU A 34 -5.62 30.79 -41.75
C LEU A 34 -5.39 32.13 -40.98
N PRO A 35 -4.62 32.11 -39.87
CA PRO A 35 -3.16 32.19 -40.01
C PRO A 35 -2.37 31.20 -39.12
N LEU A 36 -1.12 30.93 -39.55
CA LEU A 36 -0.07 30.26 -38.79
C LEU A 36 0.22 31.02 -37.48
N ALA A 37 -0.46 30.63 -36.40
CA ALA A 37 -0.16 31.10 -35.05
C ALA A 37 0.77 30.10 -34.35
N SER A 38 2.03 30.50 -34.25
CA SER A 38 2.94 30.30 -33.12
C SER A 38 2.83 29.00 -32.31
N SER A 39 3.84 28.12 -32.49
CA SER A 39 4.19 26.92 -31.70
C SER A 39 4.36 27.14 -30.17
N CYS A 40 4.00 28.30 -29.62
CA CYS A 40 4.11 28.62 -28.19
C CYS A 40 2.86 28.22 -27.37
N GLY A 41 1.72 27.95 -28.03
CA GLY A 41 0.48 27.54 -27.36
C GLY A 41 0.50 26.09 -26.84
N ASP A 42 1.20 25.20 -27.54
CA ASP A 42 1.21 23.77 -27.21
C ASP A 42 2.08 23.43 -25.99
N HIS A 43 3.22 24.11 -25.83
CA HIS A 43 4.13 23.87 -24.70
C HIS A 43 3.54 24.31 -23.36
N SER A 44 2.87 25.47 -23.29
CA SER A 44 2.23 25.96 -22.07
C SER A 44 1.08 25.05 -21.60
N SER A 45 0.29 24.51 -22.55
CA SER A 45 -0.82 23.60 -22.25
C SER A 45 -0.35 22.23 -21.75
N LEU A 46 0.74 21.69 -22.32
CA LEU A 46 1.34 20.43 -21.88
C LEU A 46 1.96 20.55 -20.49
N SER A 47 2.71 21.64 -20.24
CA SER A 47 3.27 21.94 -18.92
C SER A 47 2.16 22.09 -17.86
N GLN A 48 1.07 22.81 -18.16
CA GLN A 48 -0.06 22.93 -17.25
C GLN A 48 -0.76 21.58 -17.00
N THR A 49 -0.81 20.71 -18.01
CA THR A 49 -1.37 19.36 -17.88
C THR A 49 -0.50 18.50 -16.95
N LEU A 50 0.82 18.49 -17.15
CA LEU A 50 1.74 17.78 -16.25
C LEU A 50 1.68 18.34 -14.83
N ARG A 51 1.60 19.67 -14.67
CA ARG A 51 1.40 20.32 -13.37
C ARG A 51 0.16 19.76 -12.68
N THR A 52 -0.94 19.70 -13.43
CA THR A 52 -2.22 19.19 -12.92
C THR A 52 -2.08 17.73 -12.48
N CYS A 53 -1.46 16.86 -13.27
CA CYS A 53 -1.24 15.46 -12.88
C CYS A 53 -0.51 15.34 -11.53
N VAL A 54 0.56 16.12 -11.34
CA VAL A 54 1.37 16.12 -10.12
C VAL A 54 0.60 16.69 -8.93
N ASP A 55 -0.08 17.82 -9.13
CA ASP A 55 -0.89 18.42 -8.08
C ASP A 55 -1.99 17.45 -7.65
N ARG A 56 -2.67 16.75 -8.58
CA ARG A 56 -3.69 15.74 -8.26
C ARG A 56 -3.14 14.54 -7.49
N TRP A 57 -1.91 14.12 -7.79
CA TRP A 57 -1.21 13.09 -7.01
C TRP A 57 -1.00 13.57 -5.57
N ASN A 58 -0.35 14.72 -5.38
CA ASN A 58 -0.02 15.27 -4.06
C ASN A 58 -1.29 15.55 -3.23
N GLN A 59 -2.33 16.03 -3.89
CA GLN A 59 -3.65 16.24 -3.32
C GLN A 59 -4.33 14.95 -2.85
N GLY A 60 -3.97 13.80 -3.41
CA GLY A 60 -4.45 12.47 -3.03
C GLY A 60 -3.91 11.95 -1.70
N ASN A 61 -2.82 12.51 -1.17
CA ASN A 61 -2.10 11.98 0.00
C ASN A 61 -1.62 10.53 -0.23
N MET A 62 -0.81 10.33 -1.27
CA MET A 62 -0.32 9.02 -1.73
C MET A 62 0.85 8.51 -0.86
N VAL A 63 0.61 8.32 0.43
CA VAL A 63 1.63 7.96 1.42
C VAL A 63 2.22 6.57 1.16
N GLY A 64 3.53 6.42 1.33
CA GLY A 64 4.20 5.13 1.24
C GLY A 64 4.44 4.60 -0.19
N TRP A 65 4.20 5.41 -1.22
CA TRP A 65 4.52 5.12 -2.62
C TRP A 65 5.96 5.51 -3.02
N GLY A 66 6.74 6.07 -2.09
CA GLY A 66 8.15 6.41 -2.25
C GLY A 66 9.01 5.99 -1.04
N PRO A 67 10.29 6.36 -1.00
CA PRO A 67 10.99 7.19 -2.00
C PRO A 67 11.37 6.40 -3.25
N GLY A 68 11.45 7.07 -4.41
CA GLY A 68 11.91 6.41 -5.63
C GLY A 68 11.78 7.23 -6.91
N PRO A 69 12.41 6.76 -8.01
CA PRO A 69 12.30 7.39 -9.32
C PRO A 69 10.92 7.14 -9.93
N VAL A 70 10.37 8.17 -10.57
CA VAL A 70 9.02 8.16 -11.13
C VAL A 70 9.00 8.77 -12.53
N ASN A 71 8.08 8.27 -13.34
CA ASN A 71 7.67 8.89 -14.59
C ASN A 71 6.24 9.44 -14.46
N VAL A 72 6.04 10.71 -14.81
CA VAL A 72 4.72 11.36 -14.90
C VAL A 72 4.44 11.69 -16.35
N ALA A 73 3.29 11.27 -16.86
CA ALA A 73 2.92 11.50 -18.25
C ALA A 73 1.41 11.70 -18.41
N PHE A 74 1.02 12.58 -19.33
CA PHE A 74 -0.34 12.62 -19.85
C PHE A 74 -0.39 11.92 -21.22
N ARG A 75 -0.73 10.64 -21.22
CA ARG A 75 -0.64 9.80 -22.42
C ARG A 75 -1.73 8.72 -22.44
N ARG A 76 -1.84 8.03 -23.58
CA ARG A 76 -2.61 6.79 -23.66
C ARG A 76 -1.85 5.67 -22.93
N PRO A 77 -2.55 4.72 -22.30
CA PRO A 77 -1.93 3.50 -21.79
C PRO A 77 -1.19 2.76 -22.90
N ASN A 78 -0.10 2.08 -22.57
CA ASN A 78 0.60 1.20 -23.52
C ASN A 78 -0.06 -0.19 -23.56
N ALA A 79 0.37 -1.05 -24.50
CA ALA A 79 -0.21 -2.37 -24.69
C ALA A 79 -0.18 -3.23 -23.40
N LYS A 80 0.91 -3.17 -22.63
CA LYS A 80 1.04 -3.90 -21.36
C LYS A 80 0.05 -3.38 -20.31
N GLU A 81 -0.04 -2.06 -20.14
CA GLU A 81 -1.00 -1.43 -19.23
C GLU A 81 -2.46 -1.74 -19.65
N HIS A 82 -2.75 -1.74 -20.95
CA HIS A 82 -4.04 -2.17 -21.49
C HIS A 82 -4.36 -3.62 -21.12
N SER A 83 -3.42 -4.56 -21.30
CA SER A 83 -3.65 -5.97 -20.99
C SER A 83 -3.68 -6.29 -19.50
N SER A 84 -2.88 -5.58 -18.70
CA SER A 84 -2.68 -5.91 -17.28
C SER A 84 -3.75 -5.29 -16.37
N ILE A 85 -4.28 -4.11 -16.71
CA ILE A 85 -5.26 -3.38 -15.88
C ILE A 85 -6.46 -2.85 -16.70
N GLU A 86 -6.71 -3.43 -17.88
CA GLU A 86 -7.91 -3.23 -18.72
C GLU A 86 -8.26 -1.75 -19.01
N LEU A 87 -7.25 -0.90 -19.18
CA LEU A 87 -7.48 0.52 -19.40
C LEU A 87 -8.12 0.81 -20.76
N GLY A 88 -8.94 1.86 -20.83
CA GLY A 88 -9.47 2.37 -22.09
C GLY A 88 -8.43 3.18 -22.89
N PRO A 89 -8.63 3.40 -24.20
CA PRO A 89 -7.64 4.02 -25.10
C PRO A 89 -7.50 5.56 -24.94
N ARG A 90 -8.06 6.13 -23.87
CA ARG A 90 -8.07 7.59 -23.65
C ARG A 90 -6.73 8.07 -23.10
N ARG A 91 -6.42 9.35 -23.28
CA ARG A 91 -5.29 9.97 -22.58
C ARG A 91 -5.69 10.23 -21.13
N LEU A 92 -4.80 9.88 -20.20
CA LEU A 92 -4.97 10.08 -18.76
C LEU A 92 -3.63 10.52 -18.16
N CYS A 93 -3.70 11.14 -16.99
CA CYS A 93 -2.54 11.32 -16.15
C CYS A 93 -2.11 9.95 -15.59
N ILE A 94 -0.88 9.57 -15.90
CA ILE A 94 -0.25 8.31 -15.50
C ILE A 94 0.99 8.63 -14.69
N VAL A 95 1.13 7.96 -13.55
CA VAL A 95 2.32 7.98 -12.70
C VAL A 95 2.89 6.56 -12.66
N GLY A 96 4.05 6.37 -13.27
CA GLY A 96 4.77 5.11 -13.31
C GLY A 96 5.87 5.09 -12.26
N ILE A 97 5.73 4.24 -11.24
CA ILE A 97 6.69 4.10 -10.14
C ILE A 97 7.59 2.91 -10.43
N ALA A 98 8.91 3.11 -10.42
CA ALA A 98 9.85 2.04 -10.75
C ALA A 98 9.79 0.87 -9.77
N VAL A 99 9.68 -0.36 -10.30
CA VAL A 99 9.73 -1.61 -9.52
C VAL A 99 10.41 -2.70 -10.35
N GLY A 100 11.54 -3.21 -9.87
CA GLY A 100 12.37 -4.16 -10.62
C GLY A 100 12.70 -3.62 -12.03
N ASP A 101 12.31 -4.39 -13.05
CA ASP A 101 12.52 -4.06 -14.47
C ASP A 101 11.32 -3.35 -15.12
N GLY A 102 10.31 -2.94 -14.34
CA GLY A 102 9.09 -2.31 -14.86
C GLY A 102 8.60 -1.15 -13.99
N THR A 103 7.30 -0.86 -14.11
CA THR A 103 6.63 0.16 -13.29
C THR A 103 5.30 -0.33 -12.73
N TRP A 104 4.96 0.13 -11.53
CA TRP A 104 3.57 0.19 -11.07
C TRP A 104 2.90 1.43 -11.68
N THR A 105 1.80 1.21 -12.40
CA THR A 105 1.09 2.24 -13.16
C THR A 105 -0.09 2.73 -12.35
N CYS A 106 0.04 3.92 -11.77
CA CYS A 106 -1.07 4.63 -11.16
C CYS A 106 -1.74 5.56 -12.17
N LEU A 107 -3.05 5.66 -12.11
CA LEU A 107 -3.85 6.46 -13.04
C LEU A 107 -4.83 7.37 -12.32
N GLN A 108 -5.02 8.57 -12.86
CA GLN A 108 -6.03 9.48 -12.36
C GLN A 108 -7.44 8.99 -12.76
N SER A 109 -8.29 8.80 -11.75
CA SER A 109 -9.68 8.40 -11.91
C SER A 109 -10.61 9.58 -12.26
N GLY A 110 -11.89 9.30 -12.50
CA GLY A 110 -12.90 10.32 -12.83
C GLY A 110 -13.18 11.34 -11.71
N THR A 111 -12.78 11.07 -10.47
CA THR A 111 -12.85 12.03 -9.36
C THR A 111 -11.60 12.90 -9.24
N SER A 112 -10.66 12.73 -10.18
CA SER A 112 -9.33 13.31 -10.17
C SER A 112 -8.41 12.85 -9.02
N ALA A 113 -8.81 11.84 -8.26
CA ALA A 113 -7.91 11.10 -7.35
C ALA A 113 -7.18 9.98 -8.11
N TYR A 114 -5.96 9.63 -7.68
CA TYR A 114 -5.23 8.52 -8.26
C TYR A 114 -5.73 7.17 -7.74
N TRP A 115 -5.84 6.21 -8.65
CA TRP A 115 -5.94 4.80 -8.35
C TRP A 115 -4.62 4.14 -8.71
N CYS A 116 -4.10 3.33 -7.81
CA CYS A 116 -2.93 2.50 -8.07
C CYS A 116 -3.29 1.03 -7.89
N PRO A 117 -2.81 0.15 -8.78
CA PRO A 117 -3.05 -1.27 -8.66
C PRO A 117 -2.29 -1.87 -7.45
N PRO A 118 -2.77 -3.01 -6.94
CA PRO A 118 -2.08 -3.85 -5.97
C PRO A 118 -0.60 -4.10 -6.31
N LEU A 119 0.25 -4.10 -5.28
CA LEU A 119 1.72 -4.05 -5.37
C LEU A 119 2.42 -5.37 -5.73
N HIS A 120 1.82 -6.24 -6.54
CA HIS A 120 2.36 -7.59 -6.75
C HIS A 120 3.21 -7.73 -8.01
N GLU A 121 2.91 -6.99 -9.07
CA GLU A 121 3.62 -7.09 -10.35
C GLU A 121 3.73 -5.74 -11.07
N ALA A 122 4.78 -5.59 -11.90
CA ALA A 122 4.92 -4.41 -12.75
C ALA A 122 3.84 -4.41 -13.86
N THR A 123 2.91 -3.46 -13.78
CA THR A 123 1.83 -3.27 -14.76
C THR A 123 2.26 -2.53 -16.02
N GLY A 124 3.41 -1.86 -15.98
CA GLY A 124 3.99 -1.13 -17.11
C GLY A 124 5.44 -1.53 -17.40
N PRO A 125 5.99 -1.10 -18.56
CA PRO A 125 7.42 -1.17 -18.82
C PRO A 125 8.17 -0.17 -17.95
N ARG A 126 9.50 -0.27 -17.91
CA ARG A 126 10.34 0.76 -17.31
C ARG A 126 10.24 2.03 -18.15
N LEU A 127 9.99 3.16 -17.50
CA LEU A 127 9.84 4.46 -18.16
C LEU A 127 10.99 5.38 -17.76
N PRO A 128 11.38 6.33 -18.63
CA PRO A 128 12.42 7.30 -18.29
C PRO A 128 11.96 8.15 -17.11
N LYS A 129 12.85 8.34 -16.13
CA LYS A 129 12.57 9.20 -14.97
C LYS A 129 12.38 10.64 -15.43
N ASN A 130 11.36 11.32 -14.90
CA ASN A 130 11.20 12.78 -14.99
C ASN A 130 10.67 13.42 -13.70
N ALA A 131 10.55 12.62 -12.64
CA ALA A 131 10.05 13.01 -11.34
C ALA A 131 10.63 12.12 -10.24
N THR A 132 10.48 12.57 -9.00
CA THR A 132 10.90 11.85 -7.82
C THR A 132 9.77 11.84 -6.79
N LEU A 133 9.51 10.68 -6.20
CA LEU A 133 8.72 10.57 -4.97
C LEU A 133 9.65 10.66 -3.77
N ASP A 134 9.30 11.51 -2.82
CA ASP A 134 9.97 11.54 -1.53
C ASP A 134 9.43 10.43 -0.59
N ARG A 135 9.98 10.38 0.63
CA ARG A 135 9.57 9.43 1.67
C ARG A 135 8.14 9.62 2.19
N HIS A 136 7.51 10.77 1.91
CA HIS A 136 6.13 11.10 2.26
C HIS A 136 5.16 10.83 1.10
N GLY A 137 5.66 10.36 -0.04
CA GLY A 137 4.84 10.14 -1.23
C GLY A 137 4.51 11.44 -1.97
N VAL A 138 5.21 12.54 -1.66
CA VAL A 138 5.12 13.80 -2.39
C VAL A 138 5.92 13.67 -3.69
N LEU A 139 5.23 13.93 -4.79
CA LEU A 139 5.75 13.88 -6.14
C LEU A 139 6.24 15.25 -6.58
N THR A 140 7.50 15.30 -6.99
CA THR A 140 8.15 16.52 -7.51
C THR A 140 8.72 16.22 -8.89
N LEU A 141 8.43 17.09 -9.87
CA LEU A 141 9.01 16.98 -11.21
C LEU A 141 10.46 17.43 -11.19
N ASP A 142 11.31 16.75 -11.97
CA ASP A 142 12.72 17.09 -12.10
C ASP A 142 12.91 18.42 -12.87
N SER A 143 11.95 18.81 -13.70
CA SER A 143 11.94 20.09 -14.42
C SER A 143 10.88 21.05 -13.87
N PRO A 144 11.23 22.32 -13.61
CA PRO A 144 10.29 23.31 -13.12
C PRO A 144 9.25 23.68 -14.19
N LEU A 145 7.99 23.78 -13.78
CA LEU A 145 6.88 24.15 -14.67
C LEU A 145 6.61 25.67 -14.59
N LYS A 146 7.54 26.47 -15.12
CA LYS A 146 7.40 27.94 -15.19
C LYS A 146 6.14 28.32 -15.98
N GLY A 147 5.43 29.36 -15.53
CA GLY A 147 4.20 29.83 -16.17
C GLY A 147 2.98 28.93 -15.98
N THR A 148 3.05 27.93 -15.09
CA THR A 148 1.88 27.10 -14.72
C THR A 148 1.24 27.57 -13.42
N HIS A 149 -0.04 27.29 -13.27
CA HIS A 149 -0.83 27.59 -12.08
C HIS A 149 -1.17 26.31 -11.32
N PRO A 150 -1.20 26.34 -9.98
CA PRO A 150 -1.61 25.19 -9.18
C PRO A 150 -3.04 24.74 -9.49
N ALA A 151 -3.28 23.43 -9.51
CA ALA A 151 -4.63 22.90 -9.65
C ALA A 151 -5.47 23.21 -8.40
N PRO A 152 -6.69 23.76 -8.53
CA PRO A 152 -7.52 24.13 -7.38
C PRO A 152 -7.94 22.89 -6.58
N PRO A 153 -8.13 22.99 -5.25
CA PRO A 153 -8.59 21.87 -4.44
C PRO A 153 -9.96 21.32 -4.91
N LEU A 154 -10.10 20.01 -4.87
CA LEU A 154 -11.32 19.29 -5.20
C LEU A 154 -12.26 19.22 -3.99
N PRO A 155 -13.59 19.16 -4.20
CA PRO A 155 -14.56 19.16 -3.10
C PRO A 155 -14.41 18.02 -2.09
N TRP A 156 -13.80 16.89 -2.47
CA TRP A 156 -13.60 15.74 -1.58
C TRP A 156 -12.33 15.86 -0.73
N GLN A 157 -11.42 16.78 -1.04
CA GLN A 157 -10.17 16.93 -0.29
C GLN A 157 -10.34 17.54 1.10
N ARG A 158 -11.53 18.09 1.41
CA ARG A 158 -11.90 18.53 2.76
C ARG A 158 -11.96 17.39 3.79
N TYR A 159 -11.98 16.13 3.35
CA TYR A 159 -12.06 14.98 4.24
C TYR A 159 -10.67 14.38 4.49
N PRO A 160 -10.44 13.74 5.65
CA PRO A 160 -9.26 12.91 5.86
C PRO A 160 -9.17 11.79 4.82
N ARG A 161 -7.97 11.54 4.29
CA ARG A 161 -7.76 10.64 3.16
C ARG A 161 -6.34 10.07 3.11
N GLU A 162 -6.23 8.89 2.54
CA GLU A 162 -4.97 8.19 2.25
C GLU A 162 -5.12 7.50 0.90
N ASP A 163 -4.09 7.55 0.05
CA ASP A 163 -4.10 6.95 -1.29
C ASP A 163 -5.30 7.39 -2.14
N GLY A 164 -5.74 8.64 -1.96
CA GLY A 164 -6.92 9.19 -2.62
C GLY A 164 -8.27 8.72 -2.06
N TYR A 165 -8.31 7.78 -1.10
CA TYR A 165 -9.54 7.30 -0.50
C TYR A 165 -9.92 8.10 0.74
N ILE A 166 -11.21 8.47 0.84
CA ILE A 166 -11.74 9.23 1.97
C ILE A 166 -12.01 8.30 3.14
N HIS A 167 -11.52 8.64 4.35
CA HIS A 167 -11.92 7.98 5.60
C HIS A 167 -13.33 8.43 5.99
N PRO A 168 -14.34 7.56 5.87
CA PRO A 168 -15.74 8.00 5.87
C PRO A 168 -16.31 8.23 7.26
N TRP A 169 -15.67 7.69 8.30
CA TRP A 169 -16.15 7.72 9.67
C TRP A 169 -15.49 8.83 10.50
N THR A 170 -16.26 9.41 11.43
CA THR A 170 -15.73 10.19 12.55
C THR A 170 -15.15 9.24 13.62
N ALA A 171 -14.40 9.78 14.58
CA ALA A 171 -13.93 9.01 15.73
C ALA A 171 -15.07 8.33 16.51
N SER A 172 -16.25 8.97 16.56
CA SER A 172 -17.47 8.41 17.17
C SER A 172 -18.24 7.40 16.27
N GLY A 173 -17.68 7.02 15.13
CA GLY A 173 -18.29 6.05 14.21
C GLY A 173 -19.49 6.57 13.41
N LYS A 174 -19.69 7.89 13.34
CA LYS A 174 -20.72 8.49 12.48
C LYS A 174 -20.17 8.74 11.09
N LEU A 175 -21.01 8.62 10.06
CA LEU A 175 -20.61 8.98 8.71
C LEU A 175 -20.38 10.51 8.65
N ARG A 176 -19.25 10.93 8.09
CA ARG A 176 -18.89 12.36 8.00
C ARG A 176 -19.93 13.12 7.16
N ALA A 177 -20.26 14.33 7.60
CA ALA A 177 -21.24 15.18 6.94
C ALA A 177 -20.86 15.46 5.47
N GLY A 178 -21.82 15.30 4.55
CA GLY A 178 -21.63 15.46 3.12
C GLY A 178 -21.16 14.20 2.37
N LEU A 179 -20.87 13.11 3.08
CA LEU A 179 -20.75 11.76 2.51
C LEU A 179 -22.12 11.07 2.57
N ARG A 180 -22.35 10.11 1.68
CA ARG A 180 -23.64 9.38 1.64
C ARG A 180 -23.49 7.92 1.27
N PHE A 181 -24.38 7.11 1.82
CA PHE A 181 -24.58 5.76 1.33
C PHE A 181 -25.42 5.74 0.05
N LYS A 182 -25.09 4.82 -0.85
CA LYS A 182 -25.85 4.50 -2.06
C LYS A 182 -25.97 2.98 -2.13
N GLY A 183 -27.16 2.48 -1.77
CA GLY A 183 -27.43 1.05 -1.69
C GLY A 183 -26.84 0.40 -0.45
N GLU A 184 -27.25 -0.86 -0.24
CA GLU A 184 -26.84 -1.69 0.89
C GLU A 184 -26.39 -3.06 0.40
N GLN A 185 -25.42 -3.63 1.09
CA GLN A 185 -24.90 -4.97 0.85
C GLN A 185 -24.56 -5.64 2.18
N ARG A 186 -24.42 -6.97 2.16
CA ARG A 186 -23.87 -7.73 3.27
C ARG A 186 -22.91 -8.78 2.75
N GLY A 187 -21.92 -9.11 3.57
CA GLY A 187 -21.02 -10.22 3.29
C GLY A 187 -19.76 -10.17 4.13
N ARG A 188 -18.90 -11.15 3.88
CA ARG A 188 -17.59 -11.26 4.54
C ARG A 188 -16.72 -10.08 4.12
N CYS A 189 -16.11 -9.44 5.12
CA CYS A 189 -14.99 -8.55 4.89
C CYS A 189 -13.72 -9.21 5.44
N PHE A 190 -12.63 -9.02 4.72
CA PHE A 190 -11.33 -9.59 5.03
C PHE A 190 -10.24 -8.64 4.55
N LEU A 191 -9.04 -8.84 5.06
CA LEU A 191 -7.91 -8.06 4.59
C LEU A 191 -7.22 -8.80 3.43
N ALA A 192 -7.10 -8.12 2.29
CA ALA A 192 -6.40 -8.64 1.11
C ALA A 192 -5.14 -7.80 0.85
N GLU A 193 -4.06 -8.41 0.38
CA GLU A 193 -2.84 -7.68 0.01
C GLU A 193 -3.13 -6.69 -1.15
N GLU A 194 -4.17 -6.98 -1.94
CA GLU A 194 -4.65 -6.16 -3.04
C GLU A 194 -5.61 -5.03 -2.64
N THR A 195 -5.82 -4.83 -1.34
CA THR A 195 -6.72 -3.78 -0.82
C THR A 195 -5.98 -2.45 -0.73
N ALA A 196 -6.71 -1.33 -0.85
CA ALA A 196 -6.15 -0.04 -0.41
C ALA A 196 -5.65 -0.15 1.06
N ARG A 197 -4.48 0.45 1.35
CA ARG A 197 -3.71 0.21 2.60
C ARG A 197 -4.53 0.33 3.88
N SER A 198 -5.35 1.38 3.97
CA SER A 198 -6.20 1.65 5.14
C SER A 198 -7.61 1.03 5.06
N ALA A 199 -7.90 0.25 4.02
CA ALA A 199 -9.20 -0.36 3.77
C ALA A 199 -9.18 -1.88 4.01
N VAL A 200 -10.31 -2.53 3.77
CA VAL A 200 -10.52 -3.98 3.74
C VAL A 200 -11.25 -4.34 2.44
N SER A 201 -11.13 -5.59 1.99
CA SER A 201 -11.95 -6.12 0.91
C SER A 201 -13.23 -6.71 1.47
N CYS A 202 -14.37 -6.53 0.78
CA CYS A 202 -15.61 -7.22 1.12
C CYS A 202 -16.20 -7.97 -0.09
N LEU A 203 -16.69 -9.19 0.14
CA LEU A 203 -17.21 -10.08 -0.91
C LEU A 203 -18.70 -9.92 -1.11
N TYR A 204 -19.07 -9.63 -2.35
CA TYR A 204 -20.45 -9.74 -2.77
C TYR A 204 -20.88 -11.21 -2.76
N PRO A 205 -22.15 -11.50 -2.44
CA PRO A 205 -22.70 -12.86 -2.55
C PRO A 205 -22.55 -13.48 -3.95
N SER A 206 -22.49 -12.63 -4.99
CA SER A 206 -22.27 -13.04 -6.38
C SER A 206 -20.81 -13.38 -6.72
N GLY A 207 -19.88 -13.29 -5.76
CA GLY A 207 -18.45 -13.56 -5.96
C GLY A 207 -17.63 -12.34 -6.41
N GLY A 208 -18.25 -11.18 -6.61
CA GLY A 208 -17.53 -9.91 -6.81
C GLY A 208 -16.84 -9.43 -5.53
N ARG A 209 -15.96 -8.43 -5.65
CA ARG A 209 -15.20 -7.88 -4.50
C ARG A 209 -15.19 -6.35 -4.53
N ALA A 210 -15.38 -5.73 -3.37
CA ALA A 210 -15.15 -4.30 -3.15
C ALA A 210 -13.83 -4.12 -2.39
N ASP A 211 -12.84 -3.48 -3.02
CA ASP A 211 -11.44 -3.43 -2.53
C ASP A 211 -11.08 -2.17 -1.72
N ALA A 212 -12.10 -1.41 -1.33
CA ALA A 212 -11.92 -0.17 -0.58
C ALA A 212 -13.06 0.01 0.44
N CYS A 213 -13.20 -0.93 1.37
CA CYS A 213 -14.17 -0.85 2.46
C CYS A 213 -13.52 -0.37 3.75
N PHE A 214 -14.16 0.59 4.41
CA PHE A 214 -13.67 1.18 5.66
C PHE A 214 -14.60 0.72 6.79
N PRO A 215 -14.20 -0.23 7.64
CA PRO A 215 -14.98 -0.60 8.82
C PRO A 215 -15.18 0.60 9.74
N ARG A 216 -16.36 0.70 10.37
CA ARG A 216 -16.68 1.76 11.34
C ARG A 216 -15.75 1.74 12.56
N ARG A 217 -15.22 0.56 12.87
CA ARG A 217 -14.22 0.32 13.91
C ARG A 217 -13.35 -0.87 13.51
N ARG A 218 -12.13 -0.91 14.03
CA ARG A 218 -11.24 -2.07 14.00
C ARG A 218 -10.89 -2.48 15.43
N PRO A 219 -10.80 -3.78 15.75
CA PRO A 219 -11.32 -4.89 14.94
C PRO A 219 -12.86 -4.81 14.83
N TRP A 220 -13.40 -5.20 13.68
CA TRP A 220 -14.85 -5.28 13.49
C TRP A 220 -15.40 -6.59 14.02
N GLN A 221 -16.65 -6.54 14.47
CA GLN A 221 -17.45 -7.69 14.86
C GLN A 221 -18.52 -7.95 13.81
N ARG A 222 -19.11 -9.16 13.88
CA ARG A 222 -20.29 -9.49 13.10
C ARG A 222 -21.40 -8.47 13.38
N GLY A 223 -22.02 -7.95 12.32
CA GLY A 223 -23.06 -6.94 12.38
C GLY A 223 -22.56 -5.50 12.35
N ASP A 224 -21.24 -5.26 12.47
CA ASP A 224 -20.70 -3.93 12.24
C ASP A 224 -20.87 -3.47 10.80
N LEU A 225 -20.74 -2.16 10.62
CA LEU A 225 -20.81 -1.52 9.31
C LEU A 225 -19.43 -1.25 8.75
N ALA A 226 -19.29 -1.44 7.44
CA ALA A 226 -18.23 -0.83 6.65
C ALA A 226 -18.84 0.09 5.59
N ALA A 227 -18.10 1.13 5.22
CA ALA A 227 -18.43 1.99 4.10
C ALA A 227 -17.52 1.61 2.93
N CYS A 228 -18.08 0.99 1.89
CA CYS A 228 -17.33 0.56 0.72
C CYS A 228 -17.31 1.63 -0.36
N SER A 229 -16.13 2.17 -0.66
CA SER A 229 -15.96 3.25 -1.62
C SER A 229 -16.22 2.77 -3.05
N PHE A 230 -16.78 3.67 -3.87
CA PHE A 230 -16.92 3.48 -5.32
C PHE A 230 -15.61 3.76 -6.09
N GLY A 231 -14.55 4.14 -5.37
CA GLY A 231 -13.22 4.45 -5.91
C GLY A 231 -12.57 5.64 -5.19
N PRO A 232 -11.30 5.96 -5.50
CA PRO A 232 -10.63 7.14 -4.97
C PRO A 232 -11.46 8.41 -5.16
N GLY A 233 -11.43 9.34 -4.20
CA GLY A 233 -12.18 10.61 -4.23
C GLY A 233 -13.71 10.49 -4.19
N SER A 234 -14.27 9.28 -4.10
CA SER A 234 -15.72 9.09 -4.05
C SER A 234 -16.31 9.60 -2.74
N ARG A 235 -17.35 10.44 -2.83
CA ARG A 235 -18.18 10.85 -1.69
C ARG A 235 -19.41 9.94 -1.47
N ARG A 236 -19.48 8.84 -2.22
CA ARG A 236 -20.54 7.85 -2.17
C ARG A 236 -19.96 6.50 -1.80
N PHE A 237 -20.64 5.82 -0.89
CA PHE A 237 -20.23 4.52 -0.37
C PHE A 237 -21.39 3.53 -0.44
N THR A 238 -21.12 2.25 -0.60
CA THR A 238 -22.10 1.21 -0.31
C THR A 238 -22.12 1.00 1.19
N ARG A 239 -23.32 0.95 1.80
CA ARG A 239 -23.45 0.57 3.21
C ARG A 239 -23.29 -0.94 3.32
N TRP A 240 -22.24 -1.40 3.97
CA TRP A 240 -21.92 -2.81 4.06
C TRP A 240 -22.15 -3.34 5.48
N VAL A 241 -22.99 -4.36 5.63
CA VAL A 241 -23.14 -5.09 6.89
C VAL A 241 -22.19 -6.27 6.90
N ILE A 242 -21.22 -6.25 7.81
CA ILE A 242 -20.17 -7.27 7.89
C ILE A 242 -20.74 -8.53 8.54
N THR A 243 -20.62 -9.68 7.88
CA THR A 243 -21.23 -10.93 8.36
C THR A 243 -20.32 -11.79 9.22
N GLU A 244 -19.04 -11.45 9.29
CA GLU A 244 -18.01 -12.17 10.02
C GLU A 244 -17.21 -11.22 10.91
N THR A 245 -16.66 -11.73 12.00
CA THR A 245 -15.68 -10.99 12.80
C THR A 245 -14.41 -10.80 11.98
N SER A 246 -13.64 -9.76 12.30
CA SER A 246 -12.33 -9.54 11.67
C SER A 246 -11.49 -10.80 11.67
N ASP A 247 -10.80 -11.06 10.56
CA ASP A 247 -9.64 -11.96 10.56
C ASP A 247 -8.66 -11.49 11.67
N PRO A 248 -7.86 -12.39 12.27
CA PRO A 248 -6.82 -11.97 13.19
C PRO A 248 -5.96 -10.88 12.53
N GLN A 249 -5.53 -9.86 13.29
CA GLN A 249 -4.78 -8.73 12.70
C GLN A 249 -3.59 -9.24 11.87
N ILE A 250 -3.45 -8.69 10.67
CA ILE A 250 -2.45 -9.19 9.73
C ILE A 250 -1.05 -8.90 10.27
N PHE A 251 -0.25 -9.95 10.25
CA PHE A 251 1.19 -9.85 10.14
C PHE A 251 1.58 -9.97 8.65
N VAL A 252 2.09 -8.89 8.06
CA VAL A 252 2.72 -8.91 6.75
C VAL A 252 4.20 -9.18 6.99
N PRO A 253 4.73 -10.32 6.52
CA PRO A 253 6.13 -10.67 6.71
C PRO A 253 7.07 -9.50 6.41
N TRP A 254 7.90 -9.16 7.39
CA TRP A 254 9.02 -8.20 7.24
C TRP A 254 8.59 -6.75 7.01
N ASN A 255 7.30 -6.43 7.20
CA ASN A 255 6.77 -5.12 6.85
C ASN A 255 5.87 -4.53 7.95
N THR A 256 4.83 -5.25 8.36
CA THR A 256 3.74 -4.65 9.16
C THR A 256 3.13 -5.64 10.14
N ILE A 257 2.72 -5.16 11.31
CA ILE A 257 1.79 -5.86 12.21
C ILE A 257 0.61 -4.96 12.56
N GLY A 258 -0.61 -5.42 12.33
CA GLY A 258 -1.80 -4.58 12.51
C GLY A 258 -1.65 -3.29 11.71
N ASP A 259 -1.66 -2.14 12.39
CA ASP A 259 -1.50 -0.82 11.78
C ASP A 259 -0.08 -0.23 11.98
N ILE A 260 0.87 -0.98 12.56
CA ILE A 260 2.27 -0.53 12.75
C ILE A 260 3.14 -1.08 11.63
N SER A 261 3.64 -0.19 10.78
CA SER A 261 4.51 -0.53 9.63
C SER A 261 5.96 -0.11 9.85
N LEU A 262 6.90 -0.96 9.45
CA LEU A 262 8.33 -0.70 9.48
C LEU A 262 8.69 0.41 8.49
N GLY A 263 9.22 1.53 8.99
CA GLY A 263 9.42 2.78 8.24
C GLY A 263 8.20 3.69 8.16
N GLY A 264 7.07 3.29 8.77
CA GLY A 264 5.91 4.16 8.99
C GLY A 264 6.23 5.33 9.91
N TYR A 265 5.31 6.29 10.03
CA TYR A 265 5.52 7.48 10.83
C TYR A 265 5.24 7.24 12.31
N LYS A 266 6.09 7.82 13.15
CA LYS A 266 5.86 7.86 14.59
C LYS A 266 4.52 8.51 14.93
N GLU A 267 4.20 9.64 14.30
CA GLU A 267 2.97 10.40 14.57
C GLU A 267 1.70 9.59 14.31
N GLU A 268 1.66 8.79 13.24
CA GLU A 268 0.51 7.93 12.92
C GLU A 268 0.31 6.84 13.98
N VAL A 269 1.41 6.20 14.39
CA VAL A 269 1.39 5.18 15.45
C VAL A 269 0.97 5.82 16.79
N GLU A 270 1.48 7.00 17.12
CA GLU A 270 1.11 7.71 18.34
C GLU A 270 -0.32 8.23 18.33
N ALA A 271 -0.87 8.60 17.16
CA ALA A 271 -2.26 9.02 17.03
C ALA A 271 -3.24 7.86 17.29
N GLU A 272 -2.89 6.64 16.89
CA GLU A 272 -3.72 5.46 17.08
C GLU A 272 -3.52 4.82 18.47
N TYR A 273 -2.26 4.64 18.89
CA TYR A 273 -1.91 3.86 20.08
C TYR A 273 -1.46 4.71 21.27
N GLY A 274 -1.34 6.02 21.09
CA GLY A 274 -0.94 6.99 22.12
C GLY A 274 0.57 7.26 22.16
N SER A 275 0.98 8.37 22.79
CA SER A 275 2.38 8.82 22.85
C SER A 275 3.09 8.41 24.15
N ALA A 276 4.36 8.80 24.30
CA ALA A 276 5.15 8.49 25.49
C ALA A 276 4.46 8.96 26.78
N GLY A 277 4.21 8.04 27.70
CA GLY A 277 3.49 8.30 28.96
C GLY A 277 1.96 8.22 28.85
N HIS A 278 1.42 8.08 27.64
CA HIS A 278 0.01 7.90 27.38
C HIS A 278 -0.18 6.83 26.30
N GLY A 279 -0.11 5.55 26.68
CA GLY A 279 -0.20 4.40 25.77
C GLY A 279 1.16 3.79 25.43
N PHE A 280 2.17 4.61 25.12
CA PHE A 280 3.53 4.16 24.84
C PHE A 280 4.42 4.16 26.09
N HIS A 281 4.97 3.00 26.44
CA HIS A 281 5.87 2.80 27.57
C HIS A 281 7.33 2.79 27.12
N VAL A 282 8.08 3.86 27.43
CA VAL A 282 9.48 3.99 27.05
C VAL A 282 10.35 3.01 27.85
N ILE A 283 11.20 2.25 27.15
CA ILE A 283 12.23 1.37 27.74
C ILE A 283 13.54 2.15 27.83
N GLN A 284 13.99 2.74 26.71
CA GLN A 284 15.25 3.46 26.65
C GLN A 284 15.25 4.54 25.55
N ARG A 285 16.16 5.50 25.68
CA ARG A 285 16.40 6.58 24.72
C ARG A 285 17.89 6.63 24.40
N TYR A 286 18.23 6.71 23.12
CA TYR A 286 19.62 6.81 22.68
C TYR A 286 19.73 7.66 21.41
N GLY A 287 20.46 8.78 21.49
CA GLY A 287 20.49 9.79 20.45
C GLY A 287 19.08 10.31 20.13
N HIS A 288 18.69 10.24 18.86
CA HIS A 288 17.34 10.57 18.40
C HIS A 288 16.37 9.38 18.37
N ASN A 289 16.78 8.25 18.93
CA ASN A 289 15.98 7.02 18.92
C ASN A 289 15.28 6.82 20.26
N VAL A 290 14.05 6.32 20.20
CA VAL A 290 13.25 6.00 21.40
C VAL A 290 12.74 4.59 21.24
N GLN A 291 13.18 3.69 22.11
CA GLN A 291 12.65 2.33 22.19
C GLN A 291 11.64 2.25 23.33
N GLY A 292 10.52 1.61 23.06
CA GLY A 292 9.48 1.36 24.04
C GLY A 292 8.53 0.28 23.56
N TYR A 293 7.38 0.18 24.20
CA TYR A 293 6.37 -0.79 23.81
C TYR A 293 4.96 -0.26 24.01
N TYR A 294 4.05 -0.81 23.22
CA TYR A 294 2.61 -0.75 23.45
C TYR A 294 2.14 -2.07 24.05
N ARG A 295 1.13 -2.03 24.91
CA ARG A 295 0.43 -3.24 25.38
C ARG A 295 -0.70 -3.56 24.42
N LEU A 296 -0.43 -4.41 23.45
CA LEU A 296 -1.40 -4.78 22.41
C LEU A 296 -1.68 -6.27 22.49
N HIS A 297 -2.95 -6.63 22.43
CA HIS A 297 -3.40 -8.03 22.33
C HIS A 297 -2.86 -8.95 23.44
N GLY A 298 -2.86 -8.45 24.67
CA GLY A 298 -2.46 -9.21 25.85
C GLY A 298 -0.95 -9.37 26.02
N ASP A 299 -0.13 -8.71 25.18
CA ASP A 299 1.33 -8.77 25.26
C ASP A 299 1.98 -7.43 24.92
N ARG A 300 3.31 -7.37 24.94
CA ARG A 300 4.11 -6.23 24.52
C ARG A 300 4.41 -6.32 23.02
N VAL A 301 4.13 -5.23 22.32
CA VAL A 301 4.68 -4.96 20.99
C VAL A 301 5.73 -3.88 21.15
N VAL A 302 6.99 -4.26 21.01
CA VAL A 302 8.14 -3.35 21.11
C VAL A 302 8.26 -2.59 19.80
N VAL A 303 8.44 -1.28 19.91
CA VAL A 303 8.65 -0.39 18.78
C VAL A 303 9.82 0.51 19.11
N THR A 304 10.80 0.54 18.21
CA THR A 304 11.88 1.54 18.25
C THR A 304 11.58 2.60 17.21
N PHE A 305 11.47 3.85 17.63
CA PHE A 305 11.40 4.98 16.71
C PHE A 305 12.80 5.51 16.44
N TYR A 306 13.19 5.60 15.16
CA TYR A 306 14.38 6.32 14.72
C TYR A 306 13.96 7.72 14.26
N GLY A 307 14.08 8.71 15.13
CA GLY A 307 13.53 10.05 14.86
C GLY A 307 12.02 10.02 14.69
N ASP A 308 11.55 10.32 13.48
CA ASP A 308 10.13 10.38 13.10
C ASP A 308 9.58 9.07 12.52
N ARG A 309 10.38 7.98 12.50
CA ARG A 309 10.02 6.71 11.86
C ARG A 309 10.03 5.53 12.78
N VAL A 310 9.17 4.55 12.50
CA VAL A 310 9.27 3.19 13.05
C VAL A 310 10.54 2.54 12.49
N GLY A 311 11.57 2.45 13.32
CA GLY A 311 12.85 1.84 13.01
C GLY A 311 12.86 0.33 13.20
N GLU A 312 12.21 -0.13 14.25
CA GLU A 312 12.13 -1.56 14.61
C GLU A 312 10.75 -1.91 15.17
N ILE A 313 10.35 -3.17 14.98
CA ILE A 313 9.14 -3.78 15.51
C ILE A 313 9.47 -5.17 16.05
N GLU A 314 9.12 -5.45 17.30
CA GLU A 314 9.26 -6.79 17.88
C GLU A 314 7.99 -7.24 18.60
N PHE A 315 7.66 -8.52 18.47
CA PHE A 315 6.47 -9.08 19.10
C PHE A 315 6.56 -10.60 19.30
N ALA A 316 5.94 -11.07 20.38
CA ALA A 316 5.79 -12.48 20.72
C ALA A 316 4.31 -12.91 20.86
N THR A 317 3.35 -11.99 20.70
CA THR A 317 1.93 -12.34 20.78
C THR A 317 1.52 -13.28 19.66
N ARG A 318 0.71 -14.29 20.00
CA ARG A 318 0.12 -15.25 19.04
C ARG A 318 -1.00 -14.66 18.20
N TYR A 319 -1.43 -13.44 18.53
CA TYR A 319 -2.57 -12.78 17.92
C TYR A 319 -2.31 -12.43 16.44
N TYR A 320 -1.13 -11.90 16.13
CA TYR A 320 -0.77 -11.54 14.76
C TYR A 320 -0.46 -12.77 13.92
N ARG A 321 -1.08 -12.85 12.73
CA ARG A 321 -0.93 -13.97 11.80
C ARG A 321 -0.82 -13.48 10.36
N THR A 322 -0.01 -14.15 9.56
CA THR A 322 -0.06 -13.98 8.11
C THR A 322 -1.39 -14.50 7.58
N LYS A 323 -1.71 -14.16 6.32
CA LYS A 323 -2.88 -14.68 5.59
C LYS A 323 -2.96 -16.21 5.59
N SER A 324 -1.82 -16.91 5.64
CA SER A 324 -1.74 -18.38 5.70
C SER A 324 -1.81 -18.94 7.12
N GLY A 325 -2.02 -18.11 8.14
CA GLY A 325 -2.03 -18.52 9.56
C GLY A 325 -0.64 -18.70 10.18
N PHE A 326 0.42 -18.33 9.45
CA PHE A 326 1.78 -18.38 9.99
C PHE A 326 2.00 -17.27 11.03
N GLY A 327 2.68 -17.57 12.13
CA GLY A 327 2.98 -16.61 13.19
C GLY A 327 3.59 -17.30 14.41
N VAL A 328 3.53 -16.67 15.58
CA VAL A 328 4.08 -17.25 16.81
C VAL A 328 3.43 -18.60 17.11
N GLY A 329 4.23 -19.62 17.40
CA GLY A 329 3.83 -21.00 17.62
C GLY A 329 3.81 -21.88 16.36
N SER A 330 3.93 -21.31 15.15
CA SER A 330 4.07 -22.08 13.91
C SER A 330 5.40 -22.84 13.87
N ARG A 331 5.46 -23.91 13.07
CA ARG A 331 6.70 -24.66 12.79
C ARG A 331 7.24 -24.24 11.43
N ILE A 332 8.55 -24.05 11.34
CA ILE A 332 9.25 -23.86 10.07
C ILE A 332 9.93 -25.18 9.72
N PRO A 333 9.58 -25.84 8.61
CA PRO A 333 10.31 -27.03 8.18
C PRO A 333 11.74 -26.63 7.82
N LEU A 334 12.72 -27.37 8.33
CA LEU A 334 14.13 -27.07 8.11
C LEU A 334 14.50 -27.13 6.62
N GLY A 335 13.84 -28.02 5.86
CA GLY A 335 14.10 -28.19 4.43
C GLY A 335 15.47 -28.80 4.13
N PRO A 336 15.85 -28.90 2.84
CA PRO A 336 17.12 -29.44 2.43
C PRO A 336 18.30 -28.57 2.90
N CYS A 337 19.43 -29.24 3.15
CA CYS A 337 20.69 -28.60 3.47
C CYS A 337 21.43 -28.25 2.17
N HIS A 338 21.83 -26.99 2.01
CA HIS A 338 22.63 -26.52 0.89
C HIS A 338 24.04 -26.18 1.34
N ARG A 339 25.05 -26.76 0.68
CA ARG A 339 26.45 -26.39 0.89
C ARG A 339 26.78 -25.16 0.05
N THR A 340 27.37 -24.15 0.67
CA THR A 340 27.81 -22.93 -0.02
C THR A 340 29.27 -22.63 0.36
N MET A 341 29.88 -21.66 -0.31
CA MET A 341 31.26 -21.25 -0.04
C MET A 341 31.47 -20.77 1.41
N GLY A 342 30.43 -20.24 2.06
CA GLY A 342 30.50 -19.73 3.45
C GLY A 342 29.85 -20.61 4.51
N TYR A 343 29.10 -21.66 4.13
CA TYR A 343 28.34 -22.49 5.07
C TYR A 343 28.38 -23.97 4.69
N ALA A 344 28.78 -24.82 5.63
CA ALA A 344 28.74 -26.27 5.46
C ALA A 344 27.31 -26.79 5.25
N CYS A 345 26.34 -26.16 5.92
CA CYS A 345 24.92 -26.46 5.78
C CYS A 345 24.07 -25.21 5.96
N LEU A 346 23.44 -24.76 4.88
CA LEU A 346 22.52 -23.62 4.84
C LEU A 346 21.12 -24.11 4.49
N HIS A 347 20.17 -23.84 5.37
CA HIS A 347 18.75 -24.06 5.17
C HIS A 347 18.08 -22.77 4.72
N LEU A 348 17.15 -22.87 3.77
CA LEU A 348 16.47 -21.73 3.17
C LEU A 348 14.95 -21.87 3.30
N TRP A 349 14.29 -20.79 3.72
CA TRP A 349 12.84 -20.76 3.86
C TRP A 349 12.29 -19.36 3.56
N HIS A 350 11.53 -19.19 2.47
CA HIS A 350 11.00 -17.89 2.01
C HIS A 350 12.02 -16.73 2.04
N GLY A 351 13.26 -17.04 1.63
CA GLY A 351 14.36 -16.08 1.60
C GLY A 351 15.03 -15.83 2.95
N PHE A 352 14.68 -16.58 4.00
CA PHE A 352 15.43 -16.67 5.26
C PHE A 352 16.52 -17.71 5.17
N MET A 353 17.55 -17.50 5.96
CA MET A 353 18.70 -18.37 6.12
C MET A 353 18.74 -18.90 7.54
N TRP A 354 19.06 -20.19 7.66
CA TRP A 354 19.37 -20.86 8.92
C TRP A 354 20.60 -21.73 8.74
N ASN A 355 21.59 -21.60 9.61
CA ASN A 355 22.82 -22.40 9.60
C ASN A 355 23.35 -22.61 11.03
N LEU A 356 24.42 -23.39 11.19
CA LEU A 356 25.01 -23.68 12.50
C LEU A 356 25.49 -22.43 13.24
N ARG A 357 26.16 -21.50 12.55
CA ARG A 357 26.62 -20.25 13.16
C ARG A 357 25.44 -19.47 13.70
N LEU A 358 24.42 -19.21 12.87
CA LEU A 358 23.20 -18.53 13.29
C LEU A 358 22.47 -19.28 14.40
N ARG A 359 22.47 -20.62 14.41
CA ARG A 359 21.84 -21.44 15.45
C ARG A 359 22.52 -21.29 16.81
N GLU A 360 23.84 -21.11 16.84
CA GLU A 360 24.64 -21.10 18.06
C GLU A 360 24.89 -19.66 18.56
N GLU A 361 25.09 -18.69 17.67
CA GLU A 361 25.28 -17.26 17.99
C GLU A 361 24.80 -16.35 16.82
N PRO A 362 24.04 -15.25 17.04
CA PRO A 362 23.59 -14.67 18.32
C PRO A 362 22.14 -15.01 18.71
N CYS A 363 21.34 -15.67 17.87
CA CYS A 363 19.96 -16.02 18.19
C CYS A 363 19.56 -17.33 17.55
N GLN A 364 18.89 -18.25 18.25
CA GLN A 364 18.28 -19.45 17.62
C GLN A 364 17.16 -19.02 16.66
N CYS A 365 17.51 -18.47 15.50
CA CYS A 365 16.64 -17.66 14.67
C CYS A 365 16.88 -17.90 13.19
N TRP A 366 15.81 -17.77 12.41
CA TRP A 366 15.93 -17.60 10.97
C TRP A 366 16.23 -16.13 10.68
N VAL A 367 17.19 -15.87 9.80
CA VAL A 367 17.62 -14.50 9.48
C VAL A 367 17.39 -14.17 8.01
N LYS A 368 16.93 -12.95 7.74
CA LYS A 368 16.92 -12.36 6.40
C LYS A 368 17.51 -10.96 6.44
N VAL A 369 18.39 -10.69 5.49
CA VAL A 369 19.05 -9.40 5.28
C VAL A 369 18.61 -8.83 3.94
N GLY A 370 18.11 -7.59 3.96
CA GLY A 370 17.55 -6.91 2.80
C GLY A 370 16.11 -7.33 2.44
N ARG A 371 15.45 -6.48 1.64
CA ARG A 371 14.05 -6.66 1.22
C ARG A 371 13.85 -7.51 -0.03
N GLY A 372 14.93 -7.94 -0.68
CA GLY A 372 14.88 -8.73 -1.91
C GLY A 372 14.28 -10.13 -1.69
N PRO A 373 13.91 -10.86 -2.77
CA PRO A 373 13.36 -12.21 -2.67
C PRO A 373 14.33 -13.21 -2.00
N ARG A 374 15.63 -12.98 -2.14
CA ARG A 374 16.70 -13.74 -1.45
C ARG A 374 17.34 -12.86 -0.38
N SER A 375 17.80 -13.48 0.71
CA SER A 375 18.63 -12.78 1.69
C SER A 375 19.97 -12.40 1.07
N LEU A 376 20.46 -11.22 1.44
CA LEU A 376 21.87 -10.89 1.31
C LEU A 376 22.69 -11.72 2.31
N PRO A 377 24.00 -11.88 2.10
CA PRO A 377 24.89 -12.47 3.10
C PRO A 377 24.83 -11.70 4.43
N ALA A 378 24.72 -12.42 5.54
CA ALA A 378 24.79 -11.86 6.90
C ALA A 378 26.24 -11.51 7.25
N THR A 379 26.78 -10.49 6.59
CA THR A 379 28.14 -9.97 6.76
C THR A 379 28.10 -8.53 7.24
N VAL A 380 29.25 -8.05 7.73
CA VAL A 380 29.41 -6.68 8.26
C VAL A 380 28.97 -5.62 7.24
N ASP A 381 29.27 -5.85 5.96
CA ASP A 381 28.93 -4.94 4.86
C ASP A 381 27.41 -4.72 4.69
N ASN A 382 26.58 -5.61 5.24
CA ASN A 382 25.12 -5.55 5.14
C ASN A 382 24.43 -5.13 6.45
N PHE A 383 25.15 -4.72 7.50
CA PHE A 383 24.54 -4.28 8.77
C PHE A 383 23.56 -3.12 8.62
N LEU A 384 23.89 -2.14 7.77
CA LEU A 384 23.04 -0.97 7.51
C LEU A 384 21.86 -1.26 6.57
N LYS A 385 21.62 -2.53 6.21
CA LYS A 385 20.44 -2.96 5.44
C LYS A 385 19.32 -3.38 6.41
N PRO A 386 18.07 -3.56 5.96
CA PRO A 386 17.02 -4.12 6.80
C PRO A 386 17.33 -5.55 7.25
N TRP A 387 17.05 -5.87 8.52
CA TRP A 387 17.20 -7.21 9.08
C TRP A 387 15.88 -7.71 9.63
N PHE A 388 15.67 -9.01 9.48
CA PHE A 388 14.48 -9.68 9.96
C PHE A 388 14.86 -10.97 10.64
N PHE A 389 14.33 -11.16 11.84
CA PHE A 389 14.57 -12.32 12.68
C PHE A 389 13.25 -13.02 12.97
N ILE A 390 13.28 -14.34 12.84
CA ILE A 390 12.24 -15.21 13.37
C ILE A 390 12.88 -16.05 14.47
N TYR A 391 12.59 -15.72 15.72
CA TYR A 391 13.11 -16.48 16.85
C TYR A 391 12.39 -17.81 16.93
N VAL A 392 13.15 -18.87 17.21
CA VAL A 392 12.65 -20.23 17.35
C VAL A 392 13.02 -20.74 18.72
N ASP A 393 12.03 -21.25 19.43
CA ASP A 393 12.21 -21.97 20.69
C ASP A 393 11.44 -23.30 20.61
N HIS A 394 12.03 -24.39 21.11
CA HIS A 394 11.43 -25.73 21.06
C HIS A 394 10.85 -26.11 19.67
N ARG A 395 11.57 -25.76 18.58
CA ARG A 395 11.18 -25.97 17.17
C ARG A 395 9.91 -25.23 16.71
N ARG A 396 9.48 -24.20 17.44
CA ARG A 396 8.36 -23.34 17.08
C ARG A 396 8.79 -21.89 17.09
N VAL A 397 8.16 -21.08 16.26
CA VAL A 397 8.38 -19.64 16.29
C VAL A 397 8.00 -19.09 17.66
N SER A 398 8.91 -18.40 18.33
CA SER A 398 8.69 -17.76 19.64
C SER A 398 8.47 -16.26 19.53
N GLY A 399 8.97 -15.62 18.48
CA GLY A 399 8.80 -14.19 18.25
C GLY A 399 9.38 -13.73 16.92
N PHE A 400 9.19 -12.45 16.65
CA PHE A 400 9.72 -11.78 15.46
C PHE A 400 10.37 -10.46 15.85
N SER A 401 11.42 -10.08 15.13
CA SER A 401 12.01 -8.74 15.18
C SER A 401 12.29 -8.27 13.75
N PHE A 402 11.81 -7.08 13.40
CA PHE A 402 12.02 -6.43 12.11
C PHE A 402 12.72 -5.09 12.32
N ALA A 403 13.82 -4.86 11.62
CA ALA A 403 14.64 -3.67 11.77
C ALA A 403 14.96 -3.05 10.40
N LEU A 404 14.87 -1.72 10.28
CA LEU A 404 15.28 -1.00 9.05
C LEU A 404 16.79 -1.01 8.82
N LYS A 405 17.55 -1.12 9.91
CA LYS A 405 19.00 -1.27 9.96
C LYS A 405 19.32 -2.05 11.22
N PHE A 406 20.32 -2.91 11.18
CA PHE A 406 20.82 -3.56 12.39
C PHE A 406 22.02 -2.77 12.89
N VAL A 407 21.90 -2.26 14.10
CA VAL A 407 22.98 -1.59 14.83
C VAL A 407 23.15 -2.44 16.07
N ASP A 408 24.29 -3.14 16.16
CA ASP A 408 24.67 -3.85 17.39
C ASP A 408 24.95 -2.83 18.51
#